data_AF-A0A831PQR1-F1
#
_entry.id   AF-A0A831PQR1-F1
#
_cell.length_a   1.000
_cell.length_b   1.000
_cell.length_c   1.000
_cell.angle_alpha   90.00
_cell.angle_beta   90.00
_cell.angle_gamma   90.00
#
_symmetry.space_group_name_H-M   'P 1'
#
loop_
_entity.id
_entity.type
_entity.pdbx_description
1 polymer ?
#
loop_
_entity_poly.entity_id
_entity_poly.type
_entity_poly.pdbx_seq_one_letter_code
_entity_poly.pdbx_strand_id
1 'polypeptide(L)'
;MPGAPSASSATATPSKSSSTATPSKPPSTTPATPPNSPPAPSATTSTPTNNSPPIPASGRPCKTPAADPGAAASSTSTASSKSSAPARRPSVGKTVFSEAGREALLIRVAAIQTGTKPRWGKMNAVRMLRHITAQLEIALGELTCAPIPGPFANPVVRWIAIDSPLPWPKGAPTAPELINLPTAGVEEEQTRFRNKLAKVAARGPNGGFSPHPAFGKLSTAQWGRLMWRHVDHHLRQFGV
;
A
#
# COMPACT_ATOMS: atom_id res chain seq x y z
N MET A 1 -72.18 -10.19 -4.93
CA MET A 1 -71.88 -11.50 -4.32
C MET A 1 -70.97 -11.29 -3.11
N PRO A 2 -71.48 -11.37 -1.88
CA PRO A 2 -70.66 -11.43 -0.67
C PRO A 2 -70.17 -12.86 -0.40
N GLY A 3 -69.11 -13.01 0.39
CA GLY A 3 -68.56 -14.31 0.78
C GLY A 3 -67.56 -14.17 1.93
N ALA A 4 -68.07 -14.24 3.16
CA ALA A 4 -67.27 -14.25 4.39
C ALA A 4 -67.41 -15.63 5.08
N PRO A 5 -67.07 -15.80 6.37
CA PRO A 5 -65.76 -16.29 6.79
C PRO A 5 -65.84 -17.68 7.45
N SER A 6 -64.73 -18.18 7.99
CA SER A 6 -64.74 -19.23 9.01
C SER A 6 -63.64 -19.01 10.05
N ALA A 7 -63.86 -19.47 11.28
CA ALA A 7 -63.05 -19.15 12.44
C ALA A 7 -62.99 -20.28 13.49
N SER A 8 -61.93 -20.29 14.29
CA SER A 8 -61.81 -20.88 15.65
C SER A 8 -60.53 -20.30 16.27
N SER A 9 -60.48 -19.82 17.52
CA SER A 9 -60.80 -20.47 18.81
C SER A 9 -59.77 -21.57 19.16
N ALA A 10 -59.15 -21.65 20.33
CA ALA A 10 -59.39 -20.99 21.64
C ALA A 10 -58.04 -20.67 22.35
N THR A 11 -57.87 -19.56 23.07
CA THR A 11 -58.15 -19.35 24.53
C THR A 11 -57.28 -20.15 25.51
N ALA A 12 -56.35 -19.48 26.23
CA ALA A 12 -56.08 -19.65 27.67
C ALA A 12 -54.83 -18.87 28.17
N THR A 13 -55.03 -17.98 29.15
CA THR A 13 -54.05 -17.51 30.15
C THR A 13 -54.49 -18.08 31.53
N PRO A 14 -53.88 -17.85 32.73
CA PRO A 14 -52.85 -16.86 33.08
C PRO A 14 -51.80 -17.21 34.20
N SER A 15 -50.87 -16.26 34.43
CA SER A 15 -50.34 -15.76 35.74
C SER A 15 -49.54 -16.58 36.77
N LYS A 16 -48.48 -15.90 37.28
CA LYS A 16 -47.90 -15.91 38.67
C LYS A 16 -47.14 -17.19 39.13
N SER A 17 -46.18 -17.16 40.07
CA SER A 17 -45.50 -16.11 40.91
C SER A 17 -44.01 -16.54 41.08
N SER A 18 -42.96 -15.70 41.16
CA SER A 18 -42.60 -14.60 42.10
C SER A 18 -42.09 -15.04 43.50
N SER A 19 -40.76 -14.97 43.73
CA SER A 19 -39.97 -14.68 44.98
C SER A 19 -38.46 -14.99 44.74
N THR A 20 -37.37 -14.30 45.15
CA THR A 20 -36.92 -13.51 46.34
C THR A 20 -36.72 -14.33 47.63
N ALA A 21 -35.62 -14.28 48.41
CA ALA A 21 -34.26 -13.67 48.33
C ALA A 21 -33.28 -14.59 49.17
N THR A 22 -32.12 -14.26 49.77
CA THR A 22 -31.28 -13.06 50.07
C THR A 22 -29.82 -13.52 50.42
N PRO A 23 -28.78 -12.66 50.58
CA PRO A 23 -27.36 -13.09 50.70
C PRO A 23 -26.74 -13.08 52.12
N SER A 24 -25.52 -13.60 52.27
CA SER A 24 -24.60 -13.38 53.41
C SER A 24 -23.10 -13.54 53.03
N LYS A 25 -22.18 -13.00 53.85
CA LYS A 25 -20.71 -12.90 53.63
C LYS A 25 -19.95 -12.98 54.99
N PRO A 26 -18.62 -12.83 55.02
CA PRO A 26 -17.58 -13.84 55.22
C PRO A 26 -17.23 -14.09 56.72
N PRO A 27 -16.09 -14.75 57.02
CA PRO A 27 -14.99 -13.96 57.61
C PRO A 27 -13.62 -14.17 56.92
N SER A 28 -12.60 -13.44 57.37
CA SER A 28 -11.26 -13.36 56.77
C SER A 28 -10.15 -13.63 57.79
N THR A 29 -9.05 -14.26 57.38
CA THR A 29 -7.75 -14.12 58.07
C THR A 29 -6.56 -14.35 57.13
N THR A 30 -5.51 -13.56 57.34
CA THR A 30 -4.18 -13.52 56.68
C THR A 30 -3.18 -13.02 57.75
N PRO A 31 -1.86 -12.85 57.47
CA PRO A 31 -0.92 -13.56 56.59
C PRO A 31 0.31 -14.11 57.36
N ALA A 32 1.27 -14.73 56.67
CA ALA A 32 2.67 -14.82 57.13
C ALA A 32 3.64 -14.82 55.93
N THR A 33 4.84 -14.25 56.10
CA THR A 33 5.87 -14.06 55.05
C THR A 33 7.25 -14.54 55.57
N PRO A 34 8.31 -14.65 54.73
CA PRO A 34 9.44 -15.57 54.95
C PRO A 34 10.61 -14.93 55.74
N PRO A 35 11.71 -15.67 55.96
CA PRO A 35 12.83 -15.56 55.01
C PRO A 35 13.61 -16.87 54.73
N ASN A 36 14.17 -17.00 53.51
CA ASN A 36 15.62 -17.21 53.28
C ASN A 36 15.96 -17.55 51.82
N SER A 37 17.18 -17.17 51.42
CA SER A 37 17.87 -17.49 50.16
C SER A 37 19.36 -17.75 50.49
N PRO A 38 20.20 -18.15 49.53
CA PRO A 38 20.19 -19.38 48.73
C PRO A 38 21.40 -20.29 49.13
N PRO A 39 21.77 -21.33 48.35
CA PRO A 39 22.71 -21.10 47.23
C PRO A 39 22.40 -21.93 45.96
N ALA A 40 23.15 -21.67 44.88
CA ALA A 40 23.01 -22.34 43.58
C ALA A 40 23.73 -23.71 43.52
N PRO A 41 23.48 -24.50 42.45
CA PRO A 41 24.63 -24.82 41.61
C PRO A 41 24.40 -24.71 40.08
N SER A 42 25.45 -24.23 39.40
CA SER A 42 25.97 -24.65 38.09
C SER A 42 25.02 -25.12 36.96
N ALA A 43 24.71 -24.15 36.08
CA ALA A 43 24.82 -24.21 34.62
C ALA A 43 24.84 -25.57 33.86
N THR A 44 23.84 -25.74 32.98
CA THR A 44 24.04 -26.35 31.64
C THR A 44 23.31 -25.51 30.59
N THR A 45 24.02 -24.94 29.63
CA THR A 45 23.44 -24.13 28.53
C THR A 45 23.08 -25.02 27.35
N SER A 46 21.85 -24.93 26.84
CA SER A 46 21.42 -25.64 25.61
C SER A 46 20.33 -24.89 24.85
N THR A 47 20.70 -23.73 24.29
CA THR A 47 19.84 -22.97 23.36
C THR A 47 20.16 -23.39 21.92
N PRO A 48 19.19 -23.83 21.09
CA PRO A 48 19.45 -24.16 19.69
C PRO A 48 19.76 -22.89 18.89
N THR A 49 20.99 -22.76 18.41
CA THR A 49 21.45 -21.64 17.58
C THR A 49 20.91 -21.75 16.16
N ASN A 50 19.82 -21.01 15.87
CA ASN A 50 19.37 -20.80 14.49
C ASN A 50 20.32 -19.85 13.75
N ASN A 51 21.49 -20.37 13.37
CA ASN A 51 22.49 -19.67 12.57
C ASN A 51 22.08 -19.63 11.08
N SER A 52 20.96 -18.98 10.78
CA SER A 52 20.66 -18.48 9.45
C SER A 52 21.28 -17.08 9.31
N PRO A 53 22.38 -16.89 8.58
CA PRO A 53 22.98 -15.57 8.42
C PRO A 53 22.00 -14.64 7.68
N PRO A 54 21.84 -13.37 8.09
CA PRO A 54 21.03 -12.42 7.35
C PRO A 54 21.65 -12.22 5.96
N ILE A 55 20.88 -12.46 4.91
CA ILE A 55 21.31 -12.19 3.54
C ILE A 55 21.71 -10.70 3.47
N PRO A 56 22.96 -10.36 3.12
CA PRO A 56 23.40 -8.98 3.14
C PRO A 56 22.58 -8.17 2.14
N ALA A 57 21.95 -7.10 2.61
CA ALA A 57 21.24 -6.15 1.76
C ALA A 57 22.26 -5.32 0.97
N SER A 58 22.77 -5.89 -0.12
CA SER A 58 23.77 -5.32 -1.04
C SER A 58 23.21 -4.20 -1.93
N GLY A 59 22.42 -3.31 -1.33
CA GLY A 59 21.89 -2.08 -1.92
C GLY A 59 22.31 -0.87 -1.07
N ARG A 60 22.63 0.25 -1.72
CA ARG A 60 23.07 1.48 -1.04
C ARG A 60 21.86 2.40 -0.92
N PRO A 61 21.30 2.60 0.29
CA PRO A 61 19.92 3.06 0.47
C PRO A 61 19.62 4.39 -0.22
N CYS A 62 18.44 4.47 -0.84
CA CYS A 62 17.95 5.69 -1.47
C CYS A 62 17.95 6.87 -0.49
N LYS A 63 18.43 8.02 -0.93
CA LYS A 63 18.50 9.26 -0.15
C LYS A 63 17.57 10.32 -0.73
N THR A 64 16.78 10.98 0.11
CA THR A 64 16.27 12.32 -0.20
C THR A 64 17.46 13.30 -0.25
N PRO A 65 17.53 14.21 -1.24
CA PRO A 65 18.39 15.38 -1.15
C PRO A 65 18.04 16.25 0.06
N ALA A 66 18.95 17.13 0.47
CA ALA A 66 18.58 18.24 1.37
C ALA A 66 17.57 19.15 0.65
N ALA A 67 16.60 19.68 1.40
CA ALA A 67 15.49 20.43 0.83
C ALA A 67 15.69 21.95 0.99
N ASP A 68 15.71 22.68 -0.13
CA ASP A 68 15.53 24.13 -0.14
C ASP A 68 14.06 24.49 0.17
N PRO A 69 13.80 25.37 1.16
CA PRO A 69 12.45 25.79 1.52
C PRO A 69 11.95 26.92 0.60
N GLY A 70 11.22 26.56 -0.46
CA GLY A 70 10.75 27.52 -1.48
C GLY A 70 9.24 27.50 -1.76
N ALA A 71 8.57 28.61 -1.40
CA ALA A 71 7.22 29.05 -1.79
C ALA A 71 5.99 28.17 -1.43
N ALA A 72 4.97 28.83 -0.88
CA ALA A 72 3.63 28.27 -0.66
C ALA A 72 2.64 28.70 -1.77
N ALA A 73 1.52 27.99 -1.92
CA ALA A 73 0.44 28.38 -2.84
C ALA A 73 -0.95 27.99 -2.31
N SER A 74 -1.88 28.93 -2.43
CA SER A 74 -3.34 28.81 -2.31
C SER A 74 -3.95 29.02 -3.72
N SER A 75 -5.17 28.61 -4.08
CA SER A 75 -6.24 27.92 -3.36
C SER A 75 -7.22 27.21 -4.35
N THR A 76 -8.01 26.29 -3.80
CA THR A 76 -9.33 25.77 -4.25
C THR A 76 -9.93 26.17 -5.61
N SER A 77 -10.45 25.16 -6.33
CA SER A 77 -11.84 25.15 -6.81
C SER A 77 -12.34 23.70 -7.01
N THR A 78 -13.66 23.49 -7.09
CA THR A 78 -14.31 22.16 -7.07
C THR A 78 -15.20 21.93 -8.28
N ALA A 79 -15.19 20.69 -8.80
CA ALA A 79 -16.22 20.14 -9.68
C ALA A 79 -16.35 18.62 -9.42
N SER A 80 -17.53 18.05 -9.65
CA SER A 80 -17.82 16.64 -9.36
C SER A 80 -18.75 16.05 -10.41
N SER A 81 -18.37 14.91 -10.99
CA SER A 81 -19.22 14.12 -11.89
C SER A 81 -18.85 12.64 -11.78
N LYS A 82 -19.88 11.78 -11.70
CA LYS A 82 -19.74 10.32 -11.69
C LYS A 82 -19.65 9.79 -13.12
N SER A 83 -18.82 8.78 -13.37
CA SER A 83 -19.01 7.89 -14.52
C SER A 83 -18.55 6.47 -14.21
N SER A 84 -19.08 5.49 -14.95
CA SER A 84 -18.92 4.05 -14.68
C SER A 84 -17.66 3.48 -15.32
N ALA A 85 -17.13 2.38 -14.76
CA ALA A 85 -15.85 1.80 -15.17
C ALA A 85 -15.97 0.94 -16.45
N PRO A 86 -15.27 1.30 -17.56
CA PRO A 86 -15.29 0.50 -18.79
C PRO A 86 -14.35 -0.71 -18.74
N ALA A 87 -14.71 -1.78 -19.45
CA ALA A 87 -13.89 -2.99 -19.57
C ALA A 87 -12.53 -2.71 -20.26
N ARG A 88 -11.48 -3.45 -19.84
CA ARG A 88 -10.08 -3.10 -20.13
C ARG A 88 -9.58 -3.60 -21.49
N ARG A 89 -9.14 -2.67 -22.34
CA ARG A 89 -8.17 -2.92 -23.44
C ARG A 89 -6.70 -2.80 -22.96
N PRO A 90 -5.75 -3.53 -23.59
CA PRO A 90 -4.32 -3.50 -23.25
C PRO A 90 -3.68 -2.10 -23.37
N SER A 91 -2.50 -1.92 -22.78
CA SER A 91 -1.97 -0.61 -22.38
C SER A 91 -1.08 0.12 -23.40
N VAL A 92 -1.13 -0.25 -24.69
CA VAL A 92 -0.37 0.46 -25.74
C VAL A 92 -0.83 1.92 -25.80
N GLY A 93 0.12 2.86 -25.77
CA GLY A 93 -0.14 4.31 -25.84
C GLY A 93 -0.49 5.00 -24.51
N LYS A 94 -0.66 4.29 -23.39
CA LYS A 94 -1.01 4.92 -22.10
C LYS A 94 0.21 5.50 -21.38
N THR A 95 0.05 6.70 -20.81
CA THR A 95 1.14 7.51 -20.22
C THR A 95 0.59 8.44 -19.14
N VAL A 96 1.39 8.83 -18.14
CA VAL A 96 0.96 9.83 -17.13
C VAL A 96 0.92 11.27 -17.67
N PHE A 97 1.38 11.52 -18.89
CA PHE A 97 1.25 12.83 -19.52
C PHE A 97 -0.13 13.07 -20.17
N SER A 98 -0.91 12.02 -20.46
CA SER A 98 -2.31 12.19 -20.87
C SER A 98 -3.24 12.29 -19.65
N GLU A 99 -4.26 13.13 -19.76
CA GLU A 99 -5.17 13.46 -18.65
C GLU A 99 -6.00 12.26 -18.21
N ALA A 100 -6.75 11.64 -19.12
CA ALA A 100 -7.44 10.37 -18.87
C ALA A 100 -6.47 9.24 -18.43
N GLY A 101 -5.19 9.34 -18.80
CA GLY A 101 -4.12 8.46 -18.32
C GLY A 101 -3.83 8.63 -16.82
N ARG A 102 -3.84 9.86 -16.30
CA ARG A 102 -3.70 10.19 -14.87
C ARG A 102 -4.98 9.90 -14.09
N GLU A 103 -6.13 10.36 -14.59
CA GLU A 103 -7.43 10.21 -13.94
C GLU A 103 -7.74 8.74 -13.66
N ALA A 104 -7.53 7.87 -14.65
CA ALA A 104 -7.69 6.43 -14.49
C ALA A 104 -6.77 5.81 -13.41
N LEU A 105 -5.61 6.41 -13.12
CA LEU A 105 -4.77 5.99 -11.98
C LEU A 105 -5.28 6.56 -10.66
N LEU A 106 -5.67 7.84 -10.62
CA LEU A 106 -6.17 8.51 -9.42
C LEU A 106 -7.45 7.86 -8.87
N ILE A 107 -8.41 7.51 -9.74
CA ILE A 107 -9.64 6.80 -9.36
C ILE A 107 -9.32 5.45 -8.69
N ARG A 108 -8.37 4.70 -9.26
CA ARG A 108 -7.96 3.38 -8.74
C ARG A 108 -7.14 3.48 -7.45
N VAL A 109 -6.32 4.52 -7.30
CA VAL A 109 -5.56 4.80 -6.07
C VAL A 109 -6.51 5.16 -4.93
N ALA A 110 -7.55 5.95 -5.20
CA ALA A 110 -8.57 6.29 -4.20
C ALA A 110 -9.40 5.08 -3.73
N ALA A 111 -9.47 4.01 -4.53
CA ALA A 111 -10.13 2.75 -4.16
C ALA A 111 -9.28 1.82 -3.26
N ILE A 112 -8.02 2.16 -2.98
CA ILE A 112 -7.16 1.41 -2.06
C ILE A 112 -7.50 1.79 -0.61
N GLN A 113 -7.69 0.79 0.25
CA GLN A 113 -7.97 0.93 1.68
C GLN A 113 -6.92 0.18 2.50
N THR A 114 -6.83 0.48 3.81
CA THR A 114 -5.88 -0.16 4.74
C THR A 114 -6.02 -1.69 4.78
N GLY A 115 -7.23 -2.21 4.57
CA GLY A 115 -7.53 -3.65 4.50
C GLY A 115 -7.33 -4.30 3.12
N THR A 116 -7.04 -3.57 2.05
CA THR A 116 -6.96 -4.14 0.69
C THR A 116 -5.77 -5.10 0.57
N LYS A 117 -6.05 -6.38 0.35
CA LYS A 117 -5.04 -7.45 0.22
C LYS A 117 -4.57 -7.58 -1.23
N PRO A 118 -3.28 -7.85 -1.48
CA PRO A 118 -2.78 -8.14 -2.82
C PRO A 118 -3.26 -9.52 -3.34
N ARG A 119 -3.54 -9.61 -4.63
CA ARG A 119 -3.77 -10.85 -5.40
C ARG A 119 -2.48 -11.64 -5.69
N TRP A 120 -1.32 -11.02 -5.60
CA TRP A 120 0.00 -11.68 -5.70
C TRP A 120 1.10 -10.85 -5.03
N GLY A 121 2.23 -11.47 -4.66
CA GLY A 121 3.33 -10.80 -3.97
C GLY A 121 3.09 -10.58 -2.47
N LYS A 122 4.01 -9.88 -1.80
CA LYS A 122 4.08 -9.79 -0.33
C LYS A 122 3.91 -8.37 0.25
N MET A 123 3.58 -7.38 -0.58
CA MET A 123 3.47 -5.97 -0.18
C MET A 123 2.06 -5.65 0.32
N ASN A 124 1.92 -4.85 1.39
CA ASN A 124 0.61 -4.37 1.88
C ASN A 124 0.19 -3.06 1.18
N ALA A 125 -1.06 -2.62 1.36
CA ALA A 125 -1.63 -1.47 0.68
C ALA A 125 -0.79 -0.18 0.86
N VAL A 126 -0.45 0.13 2.11
CA VAL A 126 0.39 1.29 2.49
C VAL A 126 1.76 1.25 1.80
N ARG A 127 2.49 0.12 1.89
CA ARG A 127 3.80 -0.03 1.23
C ARG A 127 3.69 0.05 -0.28
N MET A 128 2.59 -0.41 -0.88
CA MET A 128 2.36 -0.30 -2.32
C MET A 128 2.17 1.15 -2.75
N LEU A 129 1.32 1.91 -2.05
CA LEU A 129 1.12 3.34 -2.31
C LEU A 129 2.44 4.14 -2.15
N ARG A 130 3.21 3.85 -1.10
CA ARG A 130 4.54 4.44 -0.91
C ARG A 130 5.51 4.07 -2.04
N HIS A 131 5.51 2.81 -2.47
CA HIS A 131 6.39 2.28 -3.51
C HIS A 131 6.12 2.89 -4.90
N ILE A 132 4.85 2.98 -5.32
CA ILE A 132 4.50 3.64 -6.60
C ILE A 132 4.84 5.14 -6.55
N THR A 133 4.69 5.78 -5.39
CA THR A 133 5.03 7.19 -5.20
C THR A 133 6.54 7.44 -5.25
N ALA A 134 7.35 6.48 -4.75
CA ALA A 134 8.81 6.56 -4.79
C ALA A 134 9.35 6.66 -6.22
N GLN A 135 8.72 6.00 -7.21
CA GLN A 135 9.14 6.11 -8.61
C GLN A 135 8.92 7.53 -9.18
N LEU A 136 7.84 8.20 -8.77
CA LEU A 136 7.57 9.59 -9.15
C LEU A 136 8.59 10.55 -8.52
N GLU A 137 8.91 10.34 -7.23
CA GLU A 137 9.95 11.09 -6.51
C GLU A 137 11.34 10.92 -7.16
N ILE A 138 11.69 9.69 -7.59
CA ILE A 138 12.93 9.41 -8.33
C ILE A 138 13.00 10.23 -9.63
N ALA A 139 11.95 10.19 -10.44
CA ALA A 139 11.92 10.90 -11.71
C ALA A 139 12.02 12.42 -11.54
N LEU A 140 11.37 12.97 -10.51
CA LEU A 140 11.42 14.39 -10.15
C LEU A 140 12.80 14.82 -9.63
N GLY A 141 13.62 13.88 -9.11
CA GLY A 141 14.89 14.15 -8.43
C GLY A 141 14.76 14.33 -6.91
N GLU A 142 13.58 14.10 -6.34
CA GLU A 142 13.30 14.21 -4.91
C GLU A 142 13.75 12.95 -4.12
N LEU A 143 14.10 11.85 -4.79
CA LEU A 143 14.61 10.61 -4.19
C LEU A 143 15.69 9.99 -5.08
N THR A 144 16.91 9.86 -4.57
CA THR A 144 18.07 9.36 -5.33
C THR A 144 18.49 7.99 -4.82
N CYS A 145 18.34 6.95 -5.63
CA CYS A 145 18.85 5.60 -5.37
C CYS A 145 20.14 5.33 -6.17
N ALA A 146 20.94 4.34 -5.75
CA ALA A 146 22.12 3.94 -6.52
C ALA A 146 21.73 3.31 -7.88
N PRO A 147 22.57 3.41 -8.93
CA PRO A 147 22.37 2.65 -10.15
C PRO A 147 22.33 1.14 -9.86
N ILE A 148 21.31 0.45 -10.39
CA ILE A 148 21.10 -0.98 -10.18
C ILE A 148 21.62 -1.72 -11.42
N PRO A 149 22.78 -2.39 -11.37
CA PRO A 149 23.28 -3.15 -12.51
C PRO A 149 22.36 -4.32 -12.82
N GLY A 150 22.10 -4.57 -14.10
CA GLY A 150 21.22 -5.65 -14.53
C GLY A 150 20.76 -5.57 -15.98
N PRO A 151 19.92 -6.52 -16.43
CA PRO A 151 19.52 -6.64 -17.84
C PRO A 151 18.68 -5.46 -18.34
N PHE A 152 18.09 -4.66 -17.46
CA PHE A 152 17.28 -3.49 -17.82
C PHE A 152 18.08 -2.34 -18.48
N ALA A 153 19.41 -2.37 -18.40
CA ALA A 153 20.28 -1.50 -19.20
C ALA A 153 20.34 -1.90 -20.69
N ASN A 154 19.99 -3.15 -21.05
CA ASN A 154 19.96 -3.60 -22.44
C ASN A 154 18.77 -2.94 -23.18
N PRO A 155 18.99 -2.30 -24.35
CA PRO A 155 17.93 -1.62 -25.11
C PRO A 155 16.72 -2.51 -25.45
N VAL A 156 16.92 -3.81 -25.72
CA VAL A 156 15.85 -4.76 -26.06
C VAL A 156 14.99 -5.05 -24.82
N VAL A 157 15.62 -5.34 -23.68
CA VAL A 157 14.92 -5.58 -22.41
C VAL A 157 14.18 -4.32 -21.95
N ARG A 158 14.78 -3.14 -22.14
CA ARG A 158 14.15 -1.84 -21.89
C ARG A 158 12.91 -1.62 -22.76
N TRP A 159 12.98 -1.93 -24.06
CA TRP A 159 11.83 -1.85 -24.97
C TRP A 159 10.72 -2.84 -24.59
N ILE A 160 11.08 -4.09 -24.25
CA ILE A 160 10.13 -5.09 -23.76
C ILE A 160 9.41 -4.58 -22.50
N ALA A 161 10.13 -3.98 -21.56
CA ALA A 161 9.57 -3.45 -20.32
C ALA A 161 8.71 -2.19 -20.54
N ILE A 162 9.17 -1.19 -21.30
CA ILE A 162 8.52 0.14 -21.37
C ILE A 162 7.52 0.23 -22.53
N ASP A 163 7.82 -0.38 -23.67
CA ASP A 163 7.20 -0.05 -24.96
C ASP A 163 6.35 -1.19 -25.54
N SER A 164 6.69 -2.46 -25.29
CA SER A 164 5.93 -3.62 -25.82
C SER A 164 4.50 -3.75 -25.24
N PRO A 165 3.55 -4.41 -25.93
CA PRO A 165 2.19 -4.62 -25.38
C PRO A 165 2.12 -5.59 -24.19
N LEU A 166 3.21 -6.27 -23.83
CA LEU A 166 3.19 -7.37 -22.88
C LEU A 166 2.97 -6.91 -21.42
N PRO A 167 2.08 -7.56 -20.65
CA PRO A 167 1.94 -7.29 -19.23
C PRO A 167 3.19 -7.79 -18.47
N TRP A 168 3.70 -6.97 -17.55
CA TRP A 168 4.83 -7.38 -16.71
C TRP A 168 4.49 -8.62 -15.87
N PRO A 169 5.45 -9.56 -15.70
CA PRO A 169 5.22 -10.81 -14.98
C PRO A 169 4.82 -10.57 -13.52
N LYS A 170 3.87 -11.38 -13.03
CA LYS A 170 3.43 -11.33 -11.63
C LYS A 170 4.55 -11.82 -10.71
N GLY A 171 4.75 -11.14 -9.58
CA GLY A 171 5.70 -11.59 -8.55
C GLY A 171 7.18 -11.33 -8.85
N ALA A 172 7.50 -10.51 -9.86
CA ALA A 172 8.87 -10.03 -10.07
C ALA A 172 9.41 -9.35 -8.80
N PRO A 173 10.67 -9.59 -8.40
CA PRO A 173 11.21 -9.06 -7.15
C PRO A 173 11.38 -7.55 -7.21
N THR A 174 10.79 -6.85 -6.24
CA THR A 174 11.03 -5.41 -6.02
C THR A 174 12.41 -5.20 -5.37
N ALA A 175 13.14 -4.17 -5.79
CA ALA A 175 14.43 -3.82 -5.18
C ALA A 175 14.26 -3.50 -3.67
N PRO A 176 15.05 -4.10 -2.75
CA PRO A 176 14.85 -3.94 -1.30
C PRO A 176 14.86 -2.49 -0.81
N GLU A 177 15.69 -1.63 -1.41
CA GLU A 177 15.76 -0.19 -1.14
C GLU A 177 14.40 0.52 -1.27
N LEU A 178 13.53 0.03 -2.17
CA LEU A 178 12.20 0.59 -2.46
C LEU A 178 11.05 -0.09 -1.69
N ILE A 179 11.35 -1.05 -0.80
CA ILE A 179 10.38 -1.75 0.06
C ILE A 179 10.39 -1.16 1.48
N ASN A 180 11.56 -0.72 1.95
CA ASN A 180 11.80 -0.28 3.33
C ASN A 180 11.80 1.26 3.50
N LEU A 181 11.24 1.99 2.54
CA LEU A 181 11.02 3.44 2.67
C LEU A 181 10.00 3.73 3.80
N PRO A 182 10.15 4.82 4.57
CA PRO A 182 9.15 5.25 5.55
C PRO A 182 7.77 5.44 4.92
N THR A 183 6.73 5.04 5.65
CA THR A 183 5.32 5.00 5.23
C THR A 183 4.41 5.72 6.20
N ALA A 184 3.45 6.48 5.70
CA ALA A 184 2.36 7.09 6.47
C ALA A 184 1.05 6.28 6.41
N GLY A 185 -0.10 6.86 6.79
CA GLY A 185 -1.43 6.27 6.57
C GLY A 185 -1.79 6.08 5.08
N VAL A 186 -2.86 5.35 4.79
CA VAL A 186 -3.31 5.13 3.39
C VAL A 186 -3.71 6.44 2.73
N GLU A 187 -4.47 7.26 3.45
CA GLU A 187 -5.02 8.55 3.02
C GLU A 187 -3.90 9.57 2.75
N GLU A 188 -2.84 9.50 3.57
CA GLU A 188 -1.62 10.29 3.42
C GLU A 188 -0.80 9.83 2.21
N GLU A 189 -0.53 8.53 2.03
CA GLU A 189 0.21 8.02 0.87
C GLU A 189 -0.59 8.15 -0.44
N GLN A 190 -1.93 8.05 -0.43
CA GLN A 190 -2.79 8.42 -1.57
C GLN A 190 -2.62 9.91 -1.93
N THR A 191 -2.59 10.79 -0.93
CA THR A 191 -2.44 12.24 -1.14
C THR A 191 -1.04 12.60 -1.60
N ARG A 192 -0.01 11.92 -1.05
CA ARG A 192 1.37 11.98 -1.51
C ARG A 192 1.47 11.56 -2.98
N PHE A 193 0.88 10.42 -3.36
CA PHE A 193 0.82 9.96 -4.75
C PHE A 193 0.19 11.01 -5.68
N ARG A 194 -1.00 11.52 -5.31
CA ARG A 194 -1.72 12.57 -6.05
C ARG A 194 -0.85 13.80 -6.30
N ASN A 195 -0.19 14.29 -5.25
CA ASN A 195 0.64 15.49 -5.31
C ASN A 195 1.91 15.28 -6.16
N LYS A 196 2.56 14.11 -6.05
CA LYS A 196 3.73 13.77 -6.88
C LYS A 196 3.36 13.54 -8.34
N LEU A 197 2.21 12.93 -8.63
CA LEU A 197 1.69 12.76 -9.99
C LEU A 197 1.34 14.12 -10.63
N ALA A 198 0.78 15.05 -9.86
CA ALA A 198 0.55 16.42 -10.29
C ALA A 198 1.86 17.17 -10.60
N LYS A 199 2.89 17.07 -9.75
CA LYS A 199 4.24 17.61 -10.04
C LYS A 199 4.83 17.05 -11.34
N VAL A 200 4.74 15.73 -11.57
CA VAL A 200 5.19 15.09 -12.82
C VAL A 200 4.41 15.62 -14.03
N ALA A 201 3.09 15.76 -13.91
CA ALA A 201 2.24 16.30 -14.97
C ALA A 201 2.60 17.75 -15.33
N ALA A 202 2.81 18.61 -14.32
CA ALA A 202 3.18 20.01 -14.49
C ALA A 202 4.58 20.19 -15.11
N ARG A 203 5.53 19.29 -14.81
CA ARG A 203 6.85 19.26 -15.47
C ARG A 203 6.74 18.87 -16.96
N GLY A 204 5.67 18.16 -17.34
CA GLY A 204 5.26 17.97 -18.73
C GLY A 204 6.23 17.13 -19.59
N PRO A 205 6.03 17.09 -20.92
CA PRO A 205 6.84 16.29 -21.83
C PRO A 205 8.30 16.77 -21.97
N ASN A 206 8.60 18.02 -21.59
CA ASN A 206 9.89 18.66 -21.89
C ASN A 206 10.77 18.93 -20.66
N GLY A 207 10.22 18.99 -19.44
CA GLY A 207 10.90 19.56 -18.26
C GLY A 207 12.02 18.73 -17.62
N GLY A 208 12.47 17.64 -18.23
CA GLY A 208 13.64 16.86 -17.80
C GLY A 208 13.41 15.95 -16.57
N PHE A 209 13.82 14.69 -16.67
CA PHE A 209 13.65 13.71 -15.58
C PHE A 209 14.98 13.02 -15.26
N SER A 210 15.20 12.68 -14.00
CA SER A 210 16.41 12.02 -13.51
C SER A 210 16.67 10.68 -14.21
N PRO A 211 17.92 10.19 -14.23
CA PRO A 211 18.20 8.80 -14.62
C PRO A 211 17.44 7.82 -13.72
N HIS A 212 16.80 6.80 -14.32
CA HIS A 212 16.12 5.75 -13.55
C HIS A 212 17.16 4.71 -13.07
N PRO A 213 17.21 4.35 -11.77
CA PRO A 213 18.22 3.45 -11.20
C PRO A 213 18.53 2.18 -12.02
N ALA A 214 17.51 1.46 -12.49
CA ALA A 214 17.67 0.25 -13.31
C ALA A 214 17.66 0.46 -14.85
N PHE A 215 17.20 1.60 -15.38
CA PHE A 215 17.02 1.81 -16.83
C PHE A 215 17.91 2.92 -17.42
N GLY A 216 18.72 3.59 -16.59
CA GLY A 216 19.58 4.70 -16.99
C GLY A 216 18.80 5.93 -17.48
N LYS A 217 19.35 6.61 -18.50
CA LYS A 217 18.71 7.79 -19.10
C LYS A 217 17.53 7.36 -19.99
N LEU A 218 16.33 7.80 -19.61
CA LEU A 218 15.09 7.63 -20.36
C LEU A 218 14.70 8.95 -21.03
N SER A 219 14.05 8.88 -22.20
CA SER A 219 13.31 10.03 -22.72
C SER A 219 12.05 10.28 -21.88
N THR A 220 11.52 11.50 -21.88
CA THR A 220 10.27 11.81 -21.14
C THR A 220 9.12 10.89 -21.56
N ALA A 221 9.00 10.59 -22.86
CA ALA A 221 7.98 9.68 -23.37
C ALA A 221 8.11 8.25 -22.81
N GLN A 222 9.35 7.77 -22.60
CA GLN A 222 9.62 6.49 -21.94
C GLN A 222 9.32 6.55 -20.45
N TRP A 223 9.73 7.62 -19.75
CA TRP A 223 9.38 7.86 -18.35
C TRP A 223 7.86 7.84 -18.14
N GLY A 224 7.11 8.54 -18.99
CA GLY A 224 5.65 8.64 -18.89
C GLY A 224 4.91 7.32 -19.08
N ARG A 225 5.40 6.46 -20.00
CA ARG A 225 4.92 5.08 -20.18
C ARG A 225 5.33 4.18 -19.02
N LEU A 226 6.59 4.26 -18.58
CA LEU A 226 7.14 3.44 -17.49
C LEU A 226 6.37 3.66 -16.18
N MET A 227 6.12 4.92 -15.81
CA MET A 227 5.29 5.28 -14.66
C MET A 227 3.89 4.71 -14.78
N TRP A 228 3.21 4.93 -15.91
CA TRP A 228 1.84 4.45 -16.09
C TRP A 228 1.76 2.93 -15.94
N ARG A 229 2.73 2.19 -16.49
CA ARG A 229 2.82 0.71 -16.40
C ARG A 229 3.16 0.21 -15.00
N HIS A 230 4.06 0.88 -14.28
CA HIS A 230 4.42 0.52 -12.90
C HIS A 230 3.23 0.67 -11.97
N VAL A 231 2.58 1.84 -12.02
CA VAL A 231 1.37 2.11 -11.23
C VAL A 231 0.25 1.14 -11.64
N ASP A 232 -0.01 0.93 -12.93
CA ASP A 232 -1.05 -0.01 -13.38
C ASP A 232 -0.78 -1.47 -12.99
N HIS A 233 0.48 -1.93 -12.96
CA HIS A 233 0.85 -3.26 -12.48
C HIS A 233 0.50 -3.43 -11.00
N HIS A 234 0.93 -2.49 -10.15
CA HIS A 234 0.69 -2.58 -8.71
C HIS A 234 -0.77 -2.35 -8.33
N LEU A 235 -1.50 -1.50 -9.04
CA LEU A 235 -2.94 -1.40 -8.86
C LEU A 235 -3.65 -2.70 -9.28
N ARG A 236 -3.28 -3.32 -10.42
CA ARG A 236 -3.80 -4.66 -10.81
C ARG A 236 -3.44 -5.75 -9.81
N GLN A 237 -2.28 -5.67 -9.16
CA GLN A 237 -1.88 -6.55 -8.07
C GLN A 237 -2.83 -6.45 -6.88
N PHE A 238 -3.42 -5.28 -6.60
CA PHE A 238 -4.44 -5.10 -5.56
C PHE A 238 -5.89 -5.26 -6.07
N GLY A 239 -6.06 -5.58 -7.35
CA GLY A 239 -7.33 -5.93 -7.96
C GLY A 239 -8.11 -4.77 -8.60
N VAL A 240 -7.56 -3.55 -8.57
CA VAL A 240 -8.14 -2.32 -9.13
C VAL A 240 -7.51 -1.93 -10.47
#